data_AF-A0A935SSR9-F1
#
_entry.id   AF-A0A935SSR9-F1
#
_cell.length_a   1.000
_cell.length_b   1.000
_cell.length_c   1.000
_cell.angle_alpha   90.00
_cell.angle_beta   90.00
_cell.angle_gamma   90.00
#
_symmetry.space_group_name_H-M   'P 1'
#
loop_
_entity.id
_entity.type
_entity.pdbx_description
1 polymer ?
#
loop_
_entity_poly.entity_id
_entity_poly.type
_entity_poly.pdbx_seq_one_letter_code
_entity_poly.pdbx_strand_id
1 'polypeptide(L)'
;MFLKKRAFLSVILLSLFVHTMAQKNNYEKNWEKVKDLEDKGLPKSTLSEVLTIYNLAKKSNDDAQQIKACMFQIKYRGMIEEDHAENNIFFVDTLIANAKAPAKNILQNMQAQMFWQYFQQNRWKFYNRTTLQQENSKDISTWSLDKLHETISSLYKASLANEKLLQDTRIDNIDPIIIKGENTKELRPTLYDFLAHRSLEYFMNTEVELTKPAYYFTITEEAAFAPVAQFIKTKFNTKDTASLQYNALLLLQDLLSFHQDDKTPDALMDVDITRLSFVYQKSVAENKEKLYEEALKEIETKYNNNPISALASHLRAQIYHKKGQQYQPYTQTENQYEIKRAKELCEQTAAKFPGSEGGINCKNLIAQIIKPYINIQTEEVNIPGQPFRNLVTYRNVQKLYIRIIKTTREELKRIEEKKYEQYNYKWKEYIALKAQSSFTVDLPSLQDYQQHSTEIKADPLNPGIYIILTSTNPSFSFDNNLLVKQVTRVSNISFINNDKDYYVLHRDNGKPLVNTNVQVWRKEYNYKTSKYQTYKGEQYQTDKNGYFKLDLKKTDNERYFSLQLQHENDELFLDNEKYYNVYNSYETPVKPITYLFTDRSIYRPGQTIYFKGIVLRREKKCCQQ
;
A
#
# COMPACT_ATOMS: atom_id res chain seq x y z
N MET A 1 68.35 -56.36 -50.33
CA MET A 1 68.79 -56.76 -51.68
C MET A 1 67.81 -56.16 -52.68
N PHE A 2 68.29 -55.19 -53.45
CA PHE A 2 67.83 -54.77 -54.79
C PHE A 2 66.35 -54.32 -54.96
N LEU A 3 66.11 -53.00 -55.13
CA LEU A 3 66.11 -52.26 -56.41
C LEU A 3 64.85 -52.61 -57.24
N LYS A 4 64.08 -51.71 -57.87
CA LYS A 4 64.30 -50.36 -58.42
C LYS A 4 62.92 -49.82 -58.89
N LYS A 5 62.57 -48.55 -58.62
CA LYS A 5 62.56 -47.39 -59.55
C LYS A 5 61.57 -47.52 -60.74
N ARG A 6 60.60 -46.64 -60.98
CA ARG A 6 60.59 -45.18 -61.35
C ARG A 6 59.12 -44.85 -61.71
N ALA A 7 58.57 -43.64 -61.82
CA ALA A 7 58.90 -42.23 -61.51
C ALA A 7 57.68 -41.36 -61.93
N PHE A 8 57.39 -40.28 -61.18
CA PHE A 8 56.72 -39.00 -61.57
C PHE A 8 55.34 -39.03 -62.31
N LEU A 9 54.34 -38.18 -62.07
CA LEU A 9 54.28 -36.77 -61.64
C LEU A 9 52.82 -36.43 -61.21
N SER A 10 52.67 -35.74 -60.07
CA SER A 10 51.64 -34.72 -59.73
C SER A 10 50.12 -35.01 -59.84
N VAL A 11 49.41 -35.01 -58.71
CA VAL A 11 48.34 -34.03 -58.34
C VAL A 11 48.13 -34.11 -56.82
N ILE A 12 48.22 -32.95 -56.16
CA ILE A 12 47.94 -32.69 -54.75
C ILE A 12 46.42 -32.62 -54.55
N LEU A 13 45.86 -33.43 -53.66
CA LEU A 13 44.63 -33.09 -52.94
C LEU A 13 44.64 -33.76 -51.56
N LEU A 14 45.36 -33.13 -50.63
CA LEU A 14 45.29 -33.42 -49.19
C LEU A 14 44.22 -32.48 -48.61
N SER A 15 43.00 -32.97 -48.40
CA SER A 15 42.02 -32.28 -47.56
C SER A 15 42.40 -32.48 -46.09
N LEU A 16 43.04 -31.43 -45.57
CA LEU A 16 43.30 -31.16 -44.18
C LEU A 16 42.03 -31.30 -43.31
N PHE A 17 41.95 -32.34 -42.49
CA PHE A 17 41.24 -32.27 -41.21
C PHE A 17 42.10 -31.48 -40.22
N VAL A 18 42.17 -30.16 -40.42
CA VAL A 18 42.58 -29.25 -39.36
C VAL A 18 41.37 -29.12 -38.45
N HIS A 19 41.45 -29.73 -37.27
CA HIS A 19 40.66 -29.25 -36.14
C HIS A 19 41.03 -27.79 -35.95
N THR A 20 40.17 -26.88 -36.39
CA THR A 20 40.22 -25.49 -35.98
C THR A 20 39.94 -25.48 -34.48
N MET A 21 41.00 -25.39 -33.68
CA MET A 21 40.87 -24.91 -32.31
C MET A 21 40.34 -23.48 -32.41
N ALA A 22 39.02 -23.32 -32.31
CA ALA A 22 38.42 -22.03 -32.02
C ALA A 22 39.03 -21.56 -30.69
N GLN A 23 39.72 -20.41 -30.71
CA GLN A 23 40.14 -19.74 -29.48
C GLN A 23 38.89 -19.57 -28.61
N LYS A 24 38.85 -20.25 -27.46
CA LYS A 24 37.81 -20.06 -26.46
C LYS A 24 37.98 -18.63 -25.95
N ASN A 25 37.13 -17.70 -26.41
CA ASN A 25 37.14 -16.31 -25.96
C ASN A 25 37.06 -16.31 -24.42
N ASN A 26 38.08 -15.78 -23.76
CA ASN A 26 38.13 -15.73 -22.30
C ASN A 26 37.31 -14.53 -21.79
N TYR A 27 35.99 -14.64 -21.87
CA TYR A 27 35.07 -13.60 -21.38
C TYR A 27 35.22 -13.35 -19.89
N GLU A 28 35.56 -14.37 -19.10
CA GLU A 28 35.78 -14.27 -17.65
C GLU A 28 36.84 -13.22 -17.33
N LYS A 29 38.01 -13.29 -17.97
CA LYS A 29 39.08 -12.29 -17.81
C LYS A 29 38.64 -10.89 -18.22
N ASN A 30 37.86 -10.76 -19.30
CA ASN A 30 37.37 -9.45 -19.74
C ASN A 30 36.35 -8.88 -18.74
N TRP A 31 35.47 -9.71 -18.18
CA TRP A 31 34.50 -9.28 -17.15
C TRP A 31 35.17 -8.98 -15.81
N GLU A 32 36.23 -9.68 -15.44
CA GLU A 32 37.08 -9.33 -14.29
C GLU A 32 37.68 -7.93 -14.47
N LYS A 33 38.18 -7.61 -15.67
CA LYS A 33 38.70 -6.28 -15.98
C LYS A 33 37.61 -5.21 -15.95
N VAL A 34 36.41 -5.51 -16.45
CA VAL A 34 35.24 -4.62 -16.31
C VAL A 34 34.95 -4.34 -14.83
N LYS A 35 34.97 -5.38 -13.99
CA LYS A 35 34.75 -5.24 -12.54
C LYS A 35 35.84 -4.39 -11.88
N ASP A 36 37.12 -4.64 -12.16
CA ASP A 36 38.24 -3.85 -11.62
C ASP A 36 38.14 -2.36 -12.01
N LEU A 37 37.76 -2.06 -13.26
CA LEU A 37 37.56 -0.67 -13.71
C LEU A 37 36.33 -0.02 -13.06
N GLU A 38 35.27 -0.78 -12.83
CA GLU A 38 34.09 -0.33 -12.10
C GLU A 38 34.40 -0.03 -10.62
N ASP A 39 35.11 -0.92 -9.93
CA ASP A 39 35.52 -0.75 -8.53
C ASP A 39 36.42 0.50 -8.35
N LYS A 40 37.14 0.89 -9.41
CA LYS A 40 37.97 2.12 -9.47
C LYS A 40 37.18 3.37 -9.87
N GLY A 41 35.89 3.27 -10.19
CA GLY A 41 35.06 4.40 -10.58
C GLY A 41 35.43 5.01 -11.95
N LEU A 42 35.85 4.19 -12.92
CA LEU A 42 36.34 4.64 -14.24
C LEU A 42 35.35 4.33 -15.39
N PRO A 43 34.14 4.92 -15.42
CA PRO A 43 33.05 4.49 -16.31
C PRO A 43 33.39 4.59 -17.81
N LYS A 44 34.20 5.57 -18.25
CA LYS A 44 34.66 5.69 -19.65
C LYS A 44 35.55 4.51 -20.06
N SER A 45 36.51 4.15 -19.21
CA SER A 45 37.39 3.01 -19.43
C SER A 45 36.62 1.70 -19.36
N THR A 46 35.68 1.58 -18.41
CA THR A 46 34.81 0.41 -18.29
C THR A 46 33.96 0.22 -19.54
N LEU A 47 33.35 1.30 -20.08
CA LEU A 47 32.57 1.24 -21.32
C LEU A 47 33.41 0.78 -22.52
N SER A 48 34.66 1.23 -22.62
CA SER A 48 35.58 0.79 -23.68
C SER A 48 35.88 -0.72 -23.62
N GLU A 49 36.06 -1.26 -22.41
CA GLU A 49 36.26 -2.70 -22.22
C GLU A 49 34.99 -3.49 -22.58
N VAL A 50 33.81 -3.00 -22.18
CA VAL A 50 32.53 -3.63 -22.54
C VAL A 50 32.30 -3.64 -24.06
N LEU A 51 32.67 -2.57 -24.79
CA LEU A 51 32.61 -2.54 -26.25
C LEU A 51 33.53 -3.61 -26.89
N THR A 52 34.68 -3.88 -26.26
CA THR A 52 35.58 -4.96 -26.69
C THR A 52 34.90 -6.31 -26.52
N ILE A 53 34.26 -6.56 -25.37
CA ILE A 53 33.48 -7.78 -25.12
C ILE A 53 32.34 -7.94 -26.13
N TYR A 54 31.58 -6.86 -26.39
CA TYR A 54 30.50 -6.86 -27.37
C TYR A 54 30.96 -7.26 -28.77
N ASN A 55 32.07 -6.67 -29.24
CA ASN A 55 32.62 -6.99 -30.55
C ASN A 55 33.14 -8.43 -30.64
N LEU A 56 33.70 -8.97 -29.55
CA LEU A 56 34.10 -10.38 -29.47
C LEU A 56 32.88 -11.31 -29.52
N ALA A 57 31.85 -11.01 -28.72
CA ALA A 57 30.59 -11.76 -28.69
C ALA A 57 29.88 -11.78 -30.06
N LYS A 58 29.87 -10.63 -30.76
CA LYS A 58 29.34 -10.54 -32.13
C LYS A 58 30.12 -11.41 -33.11
N LYS A 59 31.46 -11.47 -33.00
CA LYS A 59 32.30 -12.31 -33.87
C LYS A 59 32.12 -13.80 -33.62
N SER A 60 31.86 -14.19 -32.37
CA SER A 60 31.65 -15.59 -31.99
C SER A 60 30.19 -16.05 -32.03
N ASN A 61 29.24 -15.16 -32.38
CA ASN A 61 27.80 -15.39 -32.27
C ASN A 61 27.37 -15.86 -30.87
N ASP A 62 27.93 -15.25 -29.82
CA ASP A 62 27.55 -15.53 -28.43
C ASP A 62 26.47 -14.53 -27.99
N ASP A 63 25.20 -14.92 -28.15
CA ASP A 63 24.04 -14.06 -27.87
C ASP A 63 24.00 -13.62 -26.40
N ALA A 64 24.30 -14.51 -25.45
CA ALA A 64 24.28 -14.21 -24.03
C ALA A 64 25.30 -13.13 -23.66
N GLN A 65 26.54 -13.25 -24.17
CA GLN A 65 27.58 -12.24 -23.97
C GLN A 65 27.29 -10.95 -24.72
N GLN A 66 26.67 -11.04 -25.90
CA GLN A 66 26.25 -9.87 -26.67
C GLN A 66 25.21 -9.05 -25.88
N ILE A 67 24.18 -9.71 -25.34
CA ILE A 67 23.13 -9.06 -24.56
C ILE A 67 23.71 -8.50 -23.25
N LYS A 68 24.54 -9.26 -22.54
CA LYS A 68 25.20 -8.79 -21.32
C LYS A 68 26.03 -7.52 -21.59
N ALA A 69 26.80 -7.52 -22.68
CA ALA A 69 27.58 -6.35 -23.07
C ALA A 69 26.68 -5.17 -23.49
N CYS A 70 25.54 -5.40 -24.14
CA CYS A 70 24.54 -4.35 -24.41
C CYS A 70 24.00 -3.72 -23.11
N MET A 71 23.64 -4.54 -22.11
CA MET A 71 23.15 -4.06 -20.81
C MET A 71 24.20 -3.20 -20.09
N PHE A 72 25.47 -3.63 -20.09
CA PHE A 72 26.56 -2.88 -19.48
C PHE A 72 26.89 -1.59 -20.26
N GLN A 73 26.75 -1.59 -21.59
CA GLN A 73 26.86 -0.36 -22.38
C GLN A 73 25.79 0.66 -21.94
N ILE A 74 24.52 0.25 -21.82
CA ILE A 74 23.44 1.12 -21.34
C ILE A 74 23.75 1.67 -19.94
N LYS A 75 24.18 0.80 -19.02
CA LYS A 75 24.57 1.18 -17.65
C LYS A 75 25.64 2.28 -17.62
N TYR A 76 26.78 2.08 -18.29
CA TYR A 76 27.89 3.03 -18.18
C TYR A 76 27.69 4.29 -19.02
N ARG A 77 26.97 4.24 -20.15
CA ARG A 77 26.52 5.46 -20.83
C ARG A 77 25.63 6.30 -19.92
N GLY A 78 24.78 5.65 -19.13
CA GLY A 78 24.03 6.22 -18.01
C GLY A 78 24.85 7.06 -17.03
N MET A 79 26.11 6.69 -16.81
CA MET A 79 27.01 7.35 -15.85
C MET A 79 27.86 8.47 -16.49
N ILE A 80 27.91 8.57 -17.81
CA ILE A 80 28.81 9.48 -18.54
C ILE A 80 28.05 10.64 -19.18
N GLU A 81 26.81 10.43 -19.63
CA GLU A 81 26.03 11.41 -20.42
C GLU A 81 25.05 12.21 -19.55
N GLU A 82 24.95 13.53 -19.78
CA GLU A 82 24.05 14.43 -19.02
C GLU A 82 22.56 14.11 -19.31
N ASP A 83 22.17 13.87 -20.56
CA ASP A 83 20.81 13.47 -21.00
C ASP A 83 20.66 11.96 -21.21
N HIS A 84 21.30 11.17 -20.35
CA HIS A 84 21.46 9.73 -20.53
C HIS A 84 20.15 8.92 -20.66
N ALA A 85 19.04 9.34 -20.02
CA ALA A 85 17.80 8.56 -20.01
C ALA A 85 17.18 8.45 -21.42
N GLU A 86 17.03 9.56 -22.13
CA GLU A 86 16.47 9.58 -23.48
C GLU A 86 17.47 9.05 -24.51
N ASN A 87 18.73 9.45 -24.41
CA ASN A 87 19.79 9.01 -25.32
C ASN A 87 20.01 7.51 -25.27
N ASN A 88 19.93 6.89 -24.09
CA ASN A 88 20.06 5.44 -23.96
C ASN A 88 18.87 4.70 -24.57
N ILE A 89 17.65 5.22 -24.51
CA ILE A 89 16.47 4.58 -25.12
C ILE A 89 16.65 4.45 -26.63
N PHE A 90 17.07 5.52 -27.31
CA PHE A 90 17.31 5.49 -28.75
C PHE A 90 18.64 4.82 -29.12
N PHE A 91 19.60 4.73 -28.21
CA PHE A 91 20.78 3.91 -28.44
C PHE A 91 20.42 2.43 -28.63
N VAL A 92 19.41 1.93 -27.92
CA VAL A 92 18.96 0.53 -28.09
C VAL A 92 18.51 0.25 -29.52
N ASP A 93 17.98 1.22 -30.27
CA ASP A 93 17.65 1.06 -31.70
C ASP A 93 18.87 0.61 -32.51
N THR A 94 20.05 1.15 -32.21
CA THR A 94 21.30 0.78 -32.89
C THR A 94 21.71 -0.65 -32.58
N LEU A 95 21.42 -1.14 -31.38
CA LEU A 95 21.68 -2.51 -30.96
C LEU A 95 20.68 -3.47 -31.62
N ILE A 96 19.39 -3.11 -31.62
CA ILE A 96 18.29 -3.87 -32.25
C ILE A 96 18.55 -4.05 -33.76
N ALA A 97 18.98 -2.99 -34.46
CA ALA A 97 19.28 -3.05 -35.90
C ALA A 97 20.42 -4.02 -36.24
N ASN A 98 21.32 -4.29 -35.28
CA ASN A 98 22.47 -5.16 -35.45
C ASN A 98 22.33 -6.55 -34.81
N ALA A 99 21.19 -6.83 -34.15
CA ALA A 99 20.93 -8.07 -33.44
C ALA A 99 20.04 -9.02 -34.25
N LYS A 100 20.26 -10.32 -34.09
CA LYS A 100 19.39 -11.39 -34.58
C LYS A 100 18.53 -11.92 -33.44
N ALA A 101 17.44 -12.62 -33.75
CA ALA A 101 16.69 -13.35 -32.73
C ALA A 101 17.55 -14.49 -32.15
N PRO A 102 17.52 -14.75 -30.83
CA PRO A 102 16.63 -14.14 -29.84
C PRO A 102 17.15 -12.83 -29.19
N ALA A 103 18.41 -12.43 -29.40
CA ALA A 103 18.97 -11.21 -28.80
C ALA A 103 18.17 -9.94 -29.15
N LYS A 104 17.68 -9.86 -30.40
CA LYS A 104 16.80 -8.77 -30.86
C LYS A 104 15.52 -8.66 -30.04
N ASN A 105 14.88 -9.78 -29.74
CA ASN A 105 13.64 -9.85 -28.96
C ASN A 105 13.86 -9.32 -27.54
N ILE A 106 14.96 -9.73 -26.90
CA ILE A 106 15.32 -9.25 -25.56
C ILE A 106 15.58 -7.74 -25.57
N LEU A 107 16.31 -7.23 -26.55
CA LEU A 107 16.57 -5.79 -26.68
C LEU A 107 15.28 -4.98 -26.91
N GLN A 108 14.33 -5.49 -27.71
CA GLN A 108 13.03 -4.85 -27.91
C GLN A 108 12.21 -4.80 -26.61
N ASN A 109 12.19 -5.89 -25.84
CA ASN A 109 11.52 -5.93 -24.54
C ASN A 109 12.18 -4.97 -23.53
N MET A 110 13.51 -4.92 -23.51
CA MET A 110 14.26 -3.96 -22.69
C MET A 110 13.95 -2.52 -23.07
N GLN A 111 13.91 -2.21 -24.37
CA GLN A 111 13.59 -0.86 -24.84
C GLN A 111 12.17 -0.45 -24.45
N ALA A 112 11.20 -1.36 -24.58
CA ALA A 112 9.83 -1.13 -24.11
C ALA A 112 9.80 -0.78 -22.61
N GLN A 113 10.54 -1.53 -21.80
CA GLN A 113 10.68 -1.25 -20.37
C GLN A 113 11.34 0.11 -20.08
N MET A 114 12.34 0.52 -20.87
CA MET A 114 13.00 1.82 -20.68
C MET A 114 12.04 2.97 -21.01
N PHE A 115 11.26 2.88 -22.09
CA PHE A 115 10.18 3.84 -22.37
C PHE A 115 9.14 3.87 -21.25
N TRP A 116 8.75 2.71 -20.72
CA TRP A 116 7.82 2.62 -19.60
C TRP A 116 8.36 3.27 -18.32
N GLN A 117 9.63 3.03 -17.97
CA GLN A 117 10.29 3.66 -16.83
C GLN A 117 10.41 5.18 -17.00
N TYR A 118 10.73 5.65 -18.22
CA TYR A 118 10.76 7.07 -18.52
C TYR A 118 9.38 7.71 -18.27
N PHE A 119 8.31 7.07 -18.74
CA PHE A 119 6.95 7.53 -18.46
C PHE A 119 6.67 7.62 -16.96
N GLN A 120 6.95 6.54 -16.20
CA GLN A 120 6.71 6.49 -14.75
C GLN A 120 7.40 7.63 -14.00
N GLN A 121 8.65 7.94 -14.36
CA GLN A 121 9.44 9.01 -13.74
C GLN A 121 8.97 10.42 -14.14
N ASN A 122 8.41 10.57 -15.34
CA ASN A 122 8.04 11.86 -15.92
C ASN A 122 6.52 12.07 -16.01
N ARG A 123 5.72 11.26 -15.31
CA ARG A 123 4.26 11.17 -15.48
C ARG A 123 3.54 12.50 -15.43
N TRP A 124 3.92 13.37 -14.50
CA TRP A 124 3.34 14.71 -14.33
C TRP A 124 3.48 15.61 -15.58
N LYS A 125 4.49 15.37 -16.42
CA LYS A 125 4.73 16.15 -17.65
C LYS A 125 3.76 15.79 -18.77
N PHE A 126 3.12 14.63 -18.72
CA PHE A 126 2.26 14.11 -19.78
C PHE A 126 0.78 14.47 -19.62
N TYR A 127 0.33 14.82 -18.41
CA TYR A 127 -1.10 15.00 -18.11
C TYR A 127 -1.79 16.18 -18.81
N ASN A 128 -1.04 17.18 -19.24
CA ASN A 128 -1.59 18.38 -19.90
C ASN A 128 -1.21 18.47 -21.38
N ARG A 129 -0.82 17.36 -22.01
CA ARG A 129 -0.35 17.37 -23.41
C ARG A 129 -1.45 17.03 -24.40
N THR A 130 -1.48 17.79 -25.48
CA THR A 130 -2.34 17.57 -26.66
C THR A 130 -1.55 16.88 -27.77
N THR A 131 -2.17 15.92 -28.44
CA THR A 131 -1.59 15.19 -29.58
C THR A 131 -1.25 16.13 -30.75
N LEU A 132 -0.03 16.02 -31.28
CA LEU A 132 0.38 16.74 -32.49
C LEU A 132 0.11 15.90 -33.76
N GLN A 133 -0.04 16.56 -34.91
CA GLN A 133 -0.34 15.90 -36.18
C GLN A 133 0.82 15.01 -36.70
N GLN A 134 2.06 15.28 -36.26
CA GLN A 134 3.24 14.44 -36.49
C GLN A 134 4.16 14.48 -35.26
N GLU A 135 4.46 13.31 -34.70
CA GLU A 135 5.29 13.13 -33.49
C GLU A 135 6.53 12.27 -33.81
N ASN A 136 7.41 12.81 -34.67
CA ASN A 136 8.61 12.12 -35.17
C ASN A 136 9.91 12.55 -34.46
N SER A 137 9.81 13.40 -33.44
CA SER A 137 10.98 13.91 -32.72
C SER A 137 11.69 12.79 -31.94
N LYS A 138 13.02 12.87 -31.85
CA LYS A 138 13.81 12.05 -30.90
C LYS A 138 13.81 12.61 -29.48
N ASP A 139 13.08 13.69 -29.24
CA ASP A 139 12.81 14.23 -27.90
C ASP A 139 11.51 13.62 -27.38
N ILE A 140 11.59 12.67 -26.45
CA ILE A 140 10.41 11.98 -25.88
C ILE A 140 9.56 12.98 -25.08
N SER A 141 10.17 14.05 -24.59
CA SER A 141 9.47 15.15 -23.94
C SER A 141 8.60 15.96 -24.92
N THR A 142 8.53 15.63 -26.20
CA THR A 142 7.54 16.20 -27.14
C THR A 142 6.40 15.24 -27.50
N TRP A 143 6.45 13.98 -27.06
CA TRP A 143 5.47 12.97 -27.44
C TRP A 143 4.16 13.11 -26.66
N SER A 144 3.06 12.76 -27.31
CA SER A 144 1.78 12.52 -26.65
C SER A 144 1.79 11.22 -25.84
N LEU A 145 0.82 11.12 -24.93
CA LEU A 145 0.61 9.90 -24.16
C LEU A 145 0.28 8.70 -25.07
N ASP A 146 -0.57 8.93 -26.09
CA ASP A 146 -0.97 7.89 -27.04
C ASP A 146 0.23 7.36 -27.83
N LYS A 147 1.07 8.24 -28.38
CA LYS A 147 2.28 7.85 -29.11
C LYS A 147 3.25 7.05 -28.25
N LEU A 148 3.42 7.45 -26.98
CA LEU A 148 4.30 6.75 -26.06
C LEU A 148 3.77 5.33 -25.78
N HIS A 149 2.49 5.19 -25.47
CA HIS A 149 1.88 3.88 -25.21
C HIS A 149 1.79 3.00 -26.45
N GLU A 150 1.55 3.55 -27.63
CA GLU A 150 1.61 2.83 -28.90
C GLU A 150 3.02 2.27 -29.13
N THR A 151 4.05 3.08 -28.88
CA THR A 151 5.46 2.68 -29.02
C THR A 151 5.83 1.56 -28.06
N ILE A 152 5.48 1.71 -26.77
CA ILE A 152 5.73 0.69 -25.74
C ILE A 152 5.03 -0.63 -26.11
N SER A 153 3.75 -0.55 -26.46
CA SER A 153 2.93 -1.73 -26.82
C SER A 153 3.47 -2.44 -28.06
N SER A 154 3.91 -1.67 -29.06
CA SER A 154 4.49 -2.20 -30.30
C SER A 154 5.83 -2.90 -30.04
N LEU A 155 6.68 -2.33 -29.19
CA LEU A 155 7.96 -2.95 -28.81
C LEU A 155 7.75 -4.24 -28.02
N TYR A 156 6.81 -4.27 -27.06
CA TYR A 156 6.48 -5.50 -26.34
C TYR A 156 5.93 -6.58 -27.28
N LYS A 157 5.00 -6.25 -28.19
CA LYS A 157 4.50 -7.19 -29.20
C LYS A 157 5.61 -7.69 -30.13
N ALA A 158 6.47 -6.79 -30.61
CA ALA A 158 7.60 -7.16 -31.46
C ALA A 158 8.60 -8.08 -30.73
N SER A 159 8.77 -7.89 -29.42
CA SER A 159 9.62 -8.75 -28.60
C SER A 159 9.13 -10.19 -28.50
N LEU A 160 7.85 -10.45 -28.80
CA LEU A 160 7.25 -11.79 -28.77
C LEU A 160 7.18 -12.44 -30.15
N ALA A 161 7.66 -11.77 -31.21
CA ALA A 161 7.77 -12.36 -32.54
C ALA A 161 8.78 -13.53 -32.56
N ASN A 162 8.69 -14.40 -33.58
CA ASN A 162 9.44 -15.67 -33.63
C ASN A 162 9.07 -16.62 -32.48
N GLU A 163 7.79 -16.69 -32.16
CA GLU A 163 7.21 -17.44 -31.04
C GLU A 163 7.83 -18.83 -30.86
N LYS A 164 7.86 -19.66 -31.92
CA LYS A 164 8.40 -21.01 -31.83
C LYS A 164 9.88 -21.05 -31.40
N LEU A 165 10.70 -20.14 -31.91
CA LEU A 165 12.11 -20.02 -31.50
C LEU A 165 12.22 -19.65 -30.02
N LEU A 166 11.40 -18.70 -29.55
CA LEU A 166 11.42 -18.25 -28.16
C LEU A 166 10.93 -19.35 -27.20
N GLN A 167 9.90 -20.10 -27.60
CA GLN A 167 9.35 -21.24 -26.87
C GLN A 167 10.35 -22.40 -26.80
N ASP A 168 11.12 -22.64 -27.87
CA ASP A 168 12.15 -23.69 -27.88
C ASP A 168 13.44 -23.26 -27.14
N THR A 169 13.60 -21.97 -26.85
CA THR A 169 14.78 -21.44 -26.15
C THR A 169 14.58 -21.54 -24.64
N ARG A 170 15.30 -22.48 -24.00
CA ARG A 170 15.30 -22.64 -22.54
C ARG A 170 15.82 -21.39 -21.82
N ILE A 171 15.19 -21.04 -20.70
CA ILE A 171 15.58 -19.89 -19.88
C ILE A 171 17.02 -19.97 -19.37
N ASP A 172 17.52 -21.20 -19.16
CA ASP A 172 18.90 -21.48 -18.73
C ASP A 172 19.96 -20.89 -19.67
N ASN A 173 19.64 -20.74 -20.95
CA ASN A 173 20.56 -20.19 -21.95
C ASN A 173 20.84 -18.69 -21.72
N ILE A 174 20.02 -18.02 -20.91
CA ILE A 174 20.17 -16.60 -20.56
C ILE A 174 20.41 -16.36 -19.06
N ASP A 175 20.75 -17.40 -18.30
CA ASP A 175 21.15 -17.32 -16.90
C ASP A 175 22.13 -16.18 -16.56
N PRO A 176 23.16 -15.86 -17.38
CA PRO A 176 24.12 -14.80 -17.06
C PRO A 176 23.55 -13.38 -17.06
N ILE A 177 22.33 -13.19 -17.56
CA ILE A 177 21.73 -11.86 -17.77
C ILE A 177 20.39 -11.67 -17.03
N ILE A 178 19.95 -12.66 -16.25
CA ILE A 178 18.73 -12.58 -15.44
C ILE A 178 19.05 -12.65 -13.95
N ILE A 179 18.20 -12.00 -13.14
CA ILE A 179 18.17 -12.23 -11.70
C ILE A 179 17.24 -13.42 -11.47
N LYS A 180 17.79 -14.52 -10.95
CA LYS A 180 17.03 -15.74 -10.71
C LYS A 180 16.08 -15.55 -9.53
N GLY A 181 14.80 -15.89 -9.74
CA GLY A 181 13.84 -16.02 -8.65
C GLY A 181 14.02 -17.34 -7.91
N GLU A 182 13.59 -17.39 -6.66
CA GLU A 182 13.54 -18.63 -5.88
C GLU A 182 12.32 -19.45 -6.30
N ASN A 183 12.51 -20.73 -6.66
CA ASN A 183 11.44 -21.66 -7.03
C ASN A 183 10.53 -21.23 -8.20
N THR A 184 10.94 -20.27 -9.03
CA THR A 184 10.11 -19.77 -10.16
C THR A 184 10.47 -20.35 -11.52
N LYS A 185 11.56 -21.12 -11.62
CA LYS A 185 12.08 -21.61 -12.90
C LYS A 185 11.10 -22.49 -13.67
N GLU A 186 10.39 -23.37 -12.97
CA GLU A 186 9.38 -24.26 -13.59
C GLU A 186 8.12 -23.50 -14.04
N LEU A 187 7.93 -22.27 -13.54
CA LEU A 187 6.80 -21.41 -13.94
C LEU A 187 7.11 -20.62 -15.22
N ARG A 188 8.41 -20.39 -15.52
CA ARG A 188 8.90 -19.64 -16.69
C ARG A 188 10.05 -20.41 -17.37
N PRO A 189 9.80 -21.60 -17.92
CA PRO A 189 10.85 -22.47 -18.43
C PRO A 189 11.58 -21.94 -19.67
N THR A 190 10.98 -21.01 -20.42
CA THR A 190 11.46 -20.56 -21.73
C THR A 190 11.68 -19.05 -21.80
N LEU A 191 12.40 -18.63 -22.84
CA LEU A 191 12.56 -17.21 -23.14
C LEU A 191 11.22 -16.55 -23.51
N TYR A 192 10.30 -17.29 -24.15
CA TYR A 192 8.97 -16.79 -24.43
C TYR A 192 8.26 -16.40 -23.14
N ASP A 193 8.26 -17.28 -22.13
CA ASP A 193 7.62 -17.03 -20.82
C ASP A 193 8.19 -15.77 -20.15
N PHE A 194 9.52 -15.65 -20.15
CA PHE A 194 10.18 -14.49 -19.57
C PHE A 194 9.76 -13.17 -20.25
N LEU A 195 9.78 -13.12 -21.58
CA LEU A 195 9.41 -11.90 -22.31
C LEU A 195 7.91 -11.61 -22.24
N ALA A 196 7.07 -12.65 -22.28
CA ALA A 196 5.63 -12.55 -22.24
C ALA A 196 5.16 -12.04 -20.87
N HIS A 197 5.69 -12.57 -19.77
CA HIS A 197 5.32 -12.09 -18.44
C HIS A 197 5.78 -10.66 -18.16
N ARG A 198 6.95 -10.26 -18.65
CA ARG A 198 7.37 -8.86 -18.61
C ARG A 198 6.44 -7.95 -19.41
N SER A 199 5.94 -8.43 -20.55
CA SER A 199 4.95 -7.71 -21.34
C SER A 199 3.59 -7.65 -20.63
N LEU A 200 3.19 -8.71 -19.93
CA LEU A 200 1.96 -8.75 -19.12
C LEU A 200 1.99 -7.74 -17.97
N GLU A 201 3.13 -7.53 -17.29
CA GLU A 201 3.26 -6.49 -16.26
C GLU A 201 2.83 -5.10 -16.76
N TYR A 202 3.15 -4.80 -18.02
CA TYR A 202 2.70 -3.58 -18.69
C TYR A 202 1.23 -3.65 -19.12
N PHE A 203 0.81 -4.71 -19.84
CA PHE A 203 -0.56 -4.81 -20.37
C PHE A 203 -1.64 -4.95 -19.30
N MET A 204 -1.31 -5.49 -18.13
CA MET A 204 -2.25 -5.64 -17.01
C MET A 204 -2.35 -4.37 -16.15
N ASN A 205 -1.56 -3.34 -16.44
CA ASN A 205 -1.53 -2.10 -15.67
C ASN A 205 -2.81 -1.24 -15.86
N THR A 206 -3.16 -0.43 -14.87
CA THR A 206 -4.39 0.38 -14.81
C THR A 206 -4.20 1.83 -15.27
N GLU A 207 -2.98 2.28 -15.54
CA GLU A 207 -2.67 3.71 -15.63
C GLU A 207 -3.08 4.42 -16.91
N VAL A 208 -3.31 3.69 -18.01
CA VAL A 208 -3.80 4.23 -19.30
C VAL A 208 -5.28 4.60 -19.24
N GLU A 209 -5.95 4.33 -18.12
CA GLU A 209 -7.38 4.59 -17.92
C GLU A 209 -7.75 6.08 -17.77
N LEU A 210 -6.80 7.01 -17.84
CA LEU A 210 -7.04 8.44 -17.66
C LEU A 210 -7.56 9.16 -18.92
N THR A 211 -7.24 8.65 -20.12
CA THR A 211 -7.72 9.18 -21.41
C THR A 211 -8.40 8.05 -22.19
N LYS A 212 -9.66 7.74 -21.83
CA LYS A 212 -10.40 6.63 -22.44
C LYS A 212 -11.07 7.07 -23.75
N PRO A 213 -10.95 6.31 -24.85
CA PRO A 213 -11.83 6.48 -26.00
C PRO A 213 -13.28 6.13 -25.59
N ALA A 214 -14.27 6.68 -26.29
CA ALA A 214 -15.68 6.40 -26.02
C ALA A 214 -16.06 4.91 -26.17
N TYR A 215 -15.23 4.13 -26.87
CA TYR A 215 -15.39 2.69 -27.13
C TYR A 215 -14.33 1.85 -26.41
N TYR A 216 -13.81 2.34 -25.27
CA TYR A 216 -12.82 1.65 -24.46
C TYR A 216 -13.21 0.20 -24.17
N PHE A 217 -12.29 -0.73 -24.40
CA PHE A 217 -12.54 -2.14 -24.13
C PHE A 217 -12.72 -2.41 -22.64
N THR A 218 -13.76 -3.14 -22.29
CA THR A 218 -14.02 -3.62 -20.93
C THR A 218 -14.32 -5.10 -20.96
N ILE A 219 -13.88 -5.83 -19.93
CA ILE A 219 -14.10 -7.28 -19.85
C ILE A 219 -15.50 -7.53 -19.29
N THR A 220 -16.45 -7.84 -20.18
CA THR A 220 -17.87 -8.05 -19.83
C THR A 220 -18.29 -9.51 -19.89
N GLU A 221 -17.56 -10.30 -20.68
CA GLU A 221 -17.90 -11.66 -21.03
C GLU A 221 -17.53 -12.63 -19.90
N GLU A 222 -18.50 -13.38 -19.40
CA GLU A 222 -18.28 -14.44 -18.40
C GLU A 222 -17.26 -15.49 -18.87
N ALA A 223 -17.14 -15.68 -20.19
CA ALA A 223 -16.17 -16.56 -20.81
C ALA A 223 -14.70 -16.22 -20.46
N ALA A 224 -14.43 -15.02 -19.94
CA ALA A 224 -13.11 -14.67 -19.41
C ALA A 224 -12.73 -15.49 -18.14
N PHE A 225 -13.72 -16.01 -17.41
CA PHE A 225 -13.54 -16.92 -16.26
C PHE A 225 -13.68 -18.40 -16.61
N ALA A 226 -14.00 -18.74 -17.86
CA ALA A 226 -14.25 -20.11 -18.27
C ALA A 226 -13.01 -21.01 -18.10
N PRO A 227 -13.18 -22.35 -18.08
CA PRO A 227 -12.05 -23.28 -18.10
C PRO A 227 -11.09 -22.97 -19.25
N VAL A 228 -9.79 -23.24 -19.04
CA VAL A 228 -8.70 -22.91 -19.98
C VAL A 228 -9.03 -23.29 -21.43
N ALA A 229 -9.53 -24.51 -21.66
CA ALA A 229 -9.85 -25.03 -22.98
C ALA A 229 -10.93 -24.22 -23.73
N GLN A 230 -11.84 -23.58 -23.00
CA GLN A 230 -12.84 -22.66 -23.56
C GLN A 230 -12.25 -21.26 -23.71
N PHE A 231 -11.56 -20.75 -22.70
CA PHE A 231 -10.98 -19.41 -22.70
C PHE A 231 -10.02 -19.18 -23.87
N ILE A 232 -9.12 -20.12 -24.17
CA ILE A 232 -8.17 -20.01 -25.30
C ILE A 232 -8.91 -19.85 -26.64
N LYS A 233 -10.12 -20.40 -26.77
CA LYS A 233 -10.92 -20.36 -28.01
C LYS A 233 -11.88 -19.16 -28.07
N THR A 234 -12.08 -18.47 -26.95
CA THR A 234 -13.00 -17.33 -26.87
C THR A 234 -12.47 -16.16 -27.68
N LYS A 235 -13.32 -15.56 -28.51
CA LYS A 235 -13.00 -14.33 -29.24
C LYS A 235 -13.55 -13.13 -28.47
N PHE A 236 -12.67 -12.27 -27.98
CA PHE A 236 -13.04 -10.98 -27.38
C PHE A 236 -13.13 -9.93 -28.49
N ASN A 237 -14.33 -9.45 -28.79
CA ASN A 237 -14.53 -8.49 -29.89
C ASN A 237 -14.33 -7.06 -29.38
N THR A 238 -13.51 -6.27 -30.05
CA THR A 238 -13.29 -4.86 -29.69
C THR A 238 -12.99 -3.99 -30.90
N LYS A 239 -13.35 -2.71 -30.81
CA LYS A 239 -12.86 -1.66 -31.72
C LYS A 239 -11.58 -0.99 -31.19
N ASP A 240 -11.32 -1.12 -29.89
CA ASP A 240 -10.15 -0.61 -29.20
C ASP A 240 -9.06 -1.69 -29.12
N THR A 241 -8.37 -1.92 -30.24
CA THR A 241 -7.28 -2.91 -30.31
C THR A 241 -6.00 -2.44 -29.61
N ALA A 242 -5.92 -1.14 -29.31
CA ALA A 242 -4.83 -0.54 -28.53
C ALA A 242 -5.00 -0.75 -27.02
N SER A 243 -6.21 -1.13 -26.55
CA SER A 243 -6.48 -1.38 -25.13
C SER A 243 -5.46 -2.35 -24.52
N LEU A 244 -4.83 -1.91 -23.43
CA LEU A 244 -3.91 -2.76 -22.67
C LEU A 244 -4.63 -3.99 -22.12
N GLN A 245 -5.87 -3.85 -21.63
CA GLN A 245 -6.64 -4.96 -21.10
C GLN A 245 -6.95 -6.02 -22.17
N TYR A 246 -7.26 -5.58 -23.40
CA TYR A 246 -7.46 -6.48 -24.52
C TYR A 246 -6.18 -7.24 -24.87
N ASN A 247 -5.06 -6.53 -24.97
CA ASN A 247 -3.76 -7.14 -25.29
C ASN A 247 -3.27 -8.09 -24.17
N ALA A 248 -3.60 -7.80 -22.90
CA ALA A 248 -3.36 -8.73 -21.80
C ALA A 248 -4.15 -10.03 -21.96
N LEU A 249 -5.45 -9.96 -22.30
CA LEU A 249 -6.26 -11.16 -22.54
C LEU A 249 -5.70 -12.03 -23.67
N LEU A 250 -5.33 -11.42 -24.79
CA LEU A 250 -4.74 -12.16 -25.91
C LEU A 250 -3.42 -12.84 -25.51
N LEU A 251 -2.53 -12.12 -24.82
CA LEU A 251 -1.26 -12.69 -24.39
C LEU A 251 -1.43 -13.80 -23.34
N LEU A 252 -2.45 -13.70 -22.47
CA LEU A 252 -2.84 -14.79 -21.57
C LEU A 252 -3.40 -15.99 -22.34
N GLN A 253 -4.14 -15.79 -23.44
CA GLN A 253 -4.58 -16.90 -24.30
C GLN A 253 -3.38 -17.59 -24.97
N ASP A 254 -2.41 -16.82 -25.47
CA ASP A 254 -1.20 -17.35 -26.10
C ASP A 254 -0.37 -18.20 -25.12
N LEU A 255 -0.12 -17.68 -23.91
CA LEU A 255 0.60 -18.40 -22.85
C LEU A 255 -0.14 -19.68 -22.40
N LEU A 256 -1.45 -19.61 -22.20
CA LEU A 256 -2.24 -20.79 -21.83
C LEU A 256 -2.27 -21.82 -22.96
N SER A 257 -2.33 -21.38 -24.22
CA SER A 257 -2.26 -22.26 -25.38
C SER A 257 -0.91 -22.94 -25.49
N PHE A 258 0.17 -22.23 -25.18
CA PHE A 258 1.52 -22.78 -25.18
C PHE A 258 1.70 -23.89 -24.13
N HIS A 259 1.19 -23.69 -22.91
CA HIS A 259 1.38 -24.63 -21.80
C HIS A 259 0.29 -25.71 -21.67
N GLN A 260 -0.76 -25.72 -22.51
CA GLN A 260 -1.92 -26.61 -22.31
C GLN A 260 -1.57 -28.11 -22.37
N ASP A 261 -0.50 -28.45 -23.10
CA ASP A 261 -0.03 -29.82 -23.33
C ASP A 261 1.25 -30.15 -22.54
N ASP A 262 1.65 -29.29 -21.60
CA ASP A 262 2.84 -29.53 -20.77
C ASP A 262 2.65 -30.77 -19.90
N LYS A 263 3.72 -31.58 -19.80
CA LYS A 263 3.73 -32.79 -18.94
C LYS A 263 3.50 -32.44 -17.48
N THR A 264 4.04 -31.30 -17.04
CA THR A 264 3.88 -30.73 -15.70
C THR A 264 3.11 -29.42 -15.85
N PRO A 265 1.87 -29.32 -15.33
CA PRO A 265 1.00 -28.18 -15.60
C PRO A 265 1.35 -26.93 -14.76
N ASP A 266 2.60 -26.80 -14.30
CA ASP A 266 3.03 -25.78 -13.35
C ASP A 266 2.91 -24.37 -13.92
N ALA A 267 3.54 -24.13 -15.07
CA ALA A 267 3.41 -22.88 -15.82
C ALA A 267 1.95 -22.62 -16.25
N LEU A 268 1.23 -23.66 -16.70
CA LEU A 268 -0.19 -23.55 -17.07
C LEU A 268 -1.05 -23.00 -15.92
N MET A 269 -0.94 -23.59 -14.72
CA MET A 269 -1.73 -23.17 -13.57
C MET A 269 -1.35 -21.77 -13.11
N ASP A 270 -0.07 -21.42 -13.11
CA ASP A 270 0.39 -20.10 -12.70
C ASP A 270 -0.14 -18.99 -13.62
N VAL A 271 -0.08 -19.22 -14.94
CA VAL A 271 -0.70 -18.33 -15.94
C VAL A 271 -2.21 -18.28 -15.75
N ASP A 272 -2.85 -19.42 -15.46
CA ASP A 272 -4.30 -19.49 -15.28
C ASP A 272 -4.76 -18.71 -14.04
N ILE A 273 -4.07 -18.86 -12.92
CA ILE A 273 -4.33 -18.10 -11.68
C ILE A 273 -4.08 -16.61 -11.91
N THR A 274 -3.03 -16.25 -12.66
CA THR A 274 -2.74 -14.87 -13.07
C THR A 274 -3.88 -14.29 -13.90
N ARG A 275 -4.35 -15.04 -14.91
CA ARG A 275 -5.51 -14.69 -15.73
C ARG A 275 -6.74 -14.44 -14.85
N LEU A 276 -7.11 -15.39 -14.01
CA LEU A 276 -8.33 -15.29 -13.21
C LEU A 276 -8.28 -14.09 -12.26
N SER A 277 -7.13 -13.83 -11.64
CA SER A 277 -6.92 -12.67 -10.76
C SER A 277 -7.07 -11.35 -11.53
N PHE A 278 -6.45 -11.27 -12.71
CA PHE A 278 -6.56 -10.12 -13.62
C PHE A 278 -8.01 -9.85 -14.04
N VAL A 279 -8.70 -10.90 -14.51
CA VAL A 279 -10.08 -10.82 -14.97
C VAL A 279 -11.00 -10.42 -13.82
N TYR A 280 -10.85 -10.98 -12.61
CA TYR A 280 -11.63 -10.56 -11.44
C TYR A 280 -11.45 -9.07 -11.11
N GLN A 281 -10.21 -8.59 -11.17
CA GLN A 281 -9.90 -7.19 -10.93
C GLN A 281 -10.51 -6.26 -11.99
N LYS A 282 -10.47 -6.65 -13.26
CA LYS A 282 -10.83 -5.77 -14.40
C LYS A 282 -12.24 -5.94 -14.94
N SER A 283 -12.87 -7.08 -14.71
CA SER A 283 -14.20 -7.35 -15.23
C SER A 283 -15.25 -6.48 -14.56
N VAL A 284 -16.25 -6.09 -15.35
CA VAL A 284 -17.45 -5.36 -14.94
C VAL A 284 -18.68 -6.25 -14.84
N ALA A 285 -18.53 -7.58 -15.01
CA ALA A 285 -19.63 -8.53 -14.86
C ALA A 285 -20.16 -8.54 -13.43
N GLU A 286 -21.49 -8.53 -13.27
CA GLU A 286 -22.16 -8.44 -11.96
C GLU A 286 -21.86 -9.65 -11.06
N ASN A 287 -21.78 -10.85 -11.64
CA ASN A 287 -21.53 -12.11 -10.96
C ASN A 287 -20.05 -12.51 -10.90
N LYS A 288 -19.11 -11.60 -11.24
CA LYS A 288 -17.68 -11.92 -11.37
C LYS A 288 -17.04 -12.58 -10.16
N GLU A 289 -17.48 -12.25 -8.95
CA GLU A 289 -16.95 -12.87 -7.73
C GLU A 289 -17.32 -14.35 -7.62
N LYS A 290 -18.54 -14.70 -8.01
CA LYS A 290 -18.99 -16.10 -8.07
C LYS A 290 -18.23 -16.87 -9.14
N LEU A 291 -18.12 -16.31 -10.35
CA LEU A 291 -17.38 -16.93 -11.45
C LEU A 291 -15.90 -17.15 -11.10
N TYR A 292 -15.28 -16.17 -10.44
CA TYR A 292 -13.91 -16.26 -9.98
C TYR A 292 -13.73 -17.34 -8.90
N GLU A 293 -14.61 -17.39 -7.90
CA GLU A 293 -14.58 -18.43 -6.87
C GLU A 293 -14.76 -19.83 -7.48
N GLU A 294 -15.68 -19.99 -8.43
CA GLU A 294 -15.91 -21.27 -9.11
C GLU A 294 -14.70 -21.72 -9.93
N ALA A 295 -14.09 -20.81 -10.71
CA ALA A 295 -12.91 -21.11 -11.50
C ALA A 295 -11.69 -21.49 -10.64
N LEU A 296 -11.45 -20.79 -9.53
CA LEU A 296 -10.37 -21.15 -8.60
C LEU A 296 -10.63 -22.53 -7.95
N LYS A 297 -11.88 -22.83 -7.59
CA LYS A 297 -12.25 -24.14 -7.04
C LYS A 297 -12.02 -25.27 -8.04
N GLU A 298 -12.24 -25.01 -9.33
CA GLU A 298 -11.94 -25.96 -10.40
C GLU A 298 -10.44 -26.29 -10.45
N ILE A 299 -9.55 -25.29 -10.38
CA ILE A 299 -8.10 -25.48 -10.33
C ILE A 299 -7.71 -26.37 -9.14
N GLU A 300 -8.25 -26.07 -7.94
CA GLU A 300 -8.00 -26.86 -6.74
C GLU A 300 -8.46 -28.31 -6.88
N THR A 301 -9.61 -28.52 -7.51
CA THR A 301 -10.19 -29.86 -7.67
C THR A 301 -9.41 -30.67 -8.70
N LYS A 302 -9.09 -30.06 -9.86
CA LYS A 302 -8.40 -30.69 -10.98
C LYS A 302 -6.95 -31.02 -10.64
N TYR A 303 -6.25 -30.13 -9.94
CA TYR A 303 -4.83 -30.25 -9.62
C TYR A 303 -4.58 -30.45 -8.12
N ASN A 304 -5.44 -31.22 -7.46
CA ASN A 304 -5.51 -31.33 -6.00
C ASN A 304 -4.21 -31.73 -5.30
N ASN A 305 -3.26 -32.37 -5.99
CA ASN A 305 -1.97 -32.82 -5.44
C ASN A 305 -0.79 -31.97 -5.91
N ASN A 306 -1.03 -30.96 -6.76
CA ASN A 306 0.01 -30.05 -7.21
C ASN A 306 0.12 -28.86 -6.23
N PRO A 307 1.32 -28.55 -5.70
CA PRO A 307 1.53 -27.45 -4.77
C PRO A 307 1.08 -26.05 -5.25
N ILE A 308 1.07 -25.79 -6.57
CA ILE A 308 0.65 -24.50 -7.14
C ILE A 308 -0.86 -24.27 -6.95
N SER A 309 -1.66 -25.34 -6.91
CA SER A 309 -3.11 -25.25 -6.65
C SER A 309 -3.42 -24.60 -5.28
N ALA A 310 -2.47 -24.65 -4.33
CA ALA A 310 -2.60 -23.98 -3.04
C ALA A 310 -2.78 -22.46 -3.16
N LEU A 311 -2.25 -21.85 -4.23
CA LEU A 311 -2.42 -20.41 -4.47
C LEU A 311 -3.88 -20.10 -4.81
N ALA A 312 -4.55 -20.97 -5.58
CA ALA A 312 -5.99 -20.84 -5.84
C ALA A 312 -6.82 -20.97 -4.55
N SER A 313 -6.47 -21.92 -3.66
CA SER A 313 -7.10 -22.03 -2.34
C SER A 313 -6.90 -20.78 -1.48
N HIS A 314 -5.70 -20.18 -1.51
CA HIS A 314 -5.45 -18.93 -0.81
C HIS A 314 -6.32 -17.78 -1.35
N LEU A 315 -6.39 -17.62 -2.68
CA LEU A 315 -7.21 -16.59 -3.32
C LEU A 315 -8.70 -16.77 -3.01
N ARG A 316 -9.20 -18.02 -2.94
CA ARG A 316 -10.56 -18.30 -2.46
C ARG A 316 -10.76 -17.96 -0.99
N ALA A 317 -9.79 -18.26 -0.13
CA ALA A 317 -9.85 -17.85 1.27
C ALA A 317 -9.87 -16.32 1.42
N GLN A 318 -9.18 -15.58 0.55
CA GLN A 318 -9.26 -14.11 0.54
C GLN A 318 -10.66 -13.59 0.18
N ILE A 319 -11.40 -14.26 -0.71
CA ILE A 319 -12.81 -13.93 -1.01
C ILE A 319 -13.64 -14.08 0.26
N TYR A 320 -13.55 -15.21 0.96
CA TYR A 320 -14.28 -15.45 2.22
C TYR A 320 -13.87 -14.43 3.30
N HIS A 321 -12.58 -14.15 3.45
CA HIS A 321 -12.11 -13.17 4.42
C HIS A 321 -12.69 -11.77 4.12
N LYS A 322 -12.70 -11.35 2.85
CA LYS A 322 -13.27 -10.06 2.42
C LYS A 322 -14.79 -10.00 2.63
N LYS A 323 -15.54 -11.07 2.32
CA LYS A 323 -16.97 -11.16 2.64
C LYS A 323 -17.21 -11.03 4.15
N GLY A 324 -16.40 -11.73 4.94
CA GLY A 324 -16.44 -11.63 6.39
C GLY A 324 -16.20 -10.22 6.93
N GLN A 325 -15.36 -9.42 6.29
CA GLN A 325 -15.14 -8.01 6.65
C GLN A 325 -16.35 -7.10 6.37
N GLN A 326 -17.31 -7.54 5.56
CA GLN A 326 -18.56 -6.82 5.31
C GLN A 326 -19.63 -7.12 6.37
N TYR A 327 -19.39 -8.07 7.28
CA TYR A 327 -20.29 -8.34 8.40
C TYR A 327 -20.52 -7.07 9.21
N GLN A 328 -21.79 -6.71 9.39
CA GLN A 328 -22.20 -5.65 10.29
C GLN A 328 -23.18 -6.24 11.31
N PRO A 329 -22.87 -6.13 12.61
CA PRO A 329 -23.83 -6.53 13.64
C PRO A 329 -25.18 -5.84 13.42
N TYR A 330 -26.27 -6.59 13.55
CA TYR A 330 -27.67 -6.15 13.47
C TYR A 330 -28.20 -5.73 12.09
N THR A 331 -27.35 -5.36 11.13
CA THR A 331 -27.79 -4.89 9.79
C THR A 331 -27.43 -5.84 8.66
N GLN A 332 -26.26 -6.48 8.69
CA GLN A 332 -25.76 -7.36 7.62
C GLN A 332 -25.10 -8.60 8.23
N THR A 333 -25.91 -9.60 8.58
CA THR A 333 -25.47 -10.77 9.37
C THR A 333 -25.06 -11.99 8.53
N GLU A 334 -25.35 -12.00 7.23
CA GLU A 334 -25.13 -13.15 6.33
C GLU A 334 -23.68 -13.65 6.33
N ASN A 335 -22.70 -12.73 6.43
CA ASN A 335 -21.28 -13.04 6.32
C ASN A 335 -20.56 -13.26 7.66
N GLN A 336 -21.28 -13.42 8.77
CA GLN A 336 -20.68 -13.48 10.11
C GLN A 336 -19.52 -14.49 10.21
N TYR A 337 -19.69 -15.70 9.63
CA TYR A 337 -18.74 -16.81 9.75
C TYR A 337 -17.77 -16.93 8.56
N GLU A 338 -17.76 -15.99 7.62
CA GLU A 338 -16.91 -16.11 6.43
C GLU A 338 -15.41 -15.96 6.75
N ILE A 339 -15.03 -15.21 7.79
CA ILE A 339 -13.64 -15.18 8.29
C ILE A 339 -13.22 -16.57 8.83
N LYS A 340 -14.10 -17.25 9.57
CA LYS A 340 -13.85 -18.62 10.04
C LYS A 340 -13.66 -19.58 8.86
N ARG A 341 -14.53 -19.50 7.85
CA ARG A 341 -14.42 -20.30 6.62
C ARG A 341 -13.10 -20.07 5.87
N ALA A 342 -12.65 -18.82 5.78
CA ALA A 342 -11.35 -18.47 5.22
C ALA A 342 -10.21 -19.16 5.98
N LYS A 343 -10.22 -19.07 7.32
CA LYS A 343 -9.23 -19.69 8.18
C LYS A 343 -9.20 -21.21 8.01
N GLU A 344 -10.35 -21.87 8.02
CA GLU A 344 -10.43 -23.34 7.88
C GLU A 344 -9.88 -23.82 6.54
N LEU A 345 -10.20 -23.12 5.43
CA LEU A 345 -9.62 -23.42 4.12
C LEU A 345 -8.10 -23.22 4.12
N CYS A 346 -7.61 -22.14 4.73
CA CYS A 346 -6.18 -21.89 4.86
C CYS A 346 -5.48 -22.95 5.71
N GLU A 347 -6.08 -23.43 6.79
CA GLU A 347 -5.51 -24.45 7.67
C GLU A 347 -5.34 -25.78 6.92
N GLN A 348 -6.38 -26.20 6.18
CA GLN A 348 -6.32 -27.38 5.32
C GLN A 348 -5.23 -27.25 4.24
N THR A 349 -5.17 -26.09 3.58
CA THR A 349 -4.19 -25.83 2.51
C THR A 349 -2.76 -25.80 3.04
N ALA A 350 -2.51 -25.10 4.14
CA ALA A 350 -1.19 -24.99 4.75
C ALA A 350 -0.69 -26.31 5.34
N ALA A 351 -1.59 -27.18 5.80
CA ALA A 351 -1.25 -28.53 6.23
C ALA A 351 -0.88 -29.43 5.04
N LYS A 352 -1.60 -29.31 3.92
CA LYS A 352 -1.36 -30.12 2.71
C LYS A 352 -0.11 -29.68 1.94
N PHE A 353 0.12 -28.37 1.82
CA PHE A 353 1.20 -27.78 1.03
C PHE A 353 2.04 -26.77 1.83
N PRO A 354 2.72 -27.17 2.91
CA PRO A 354 3.32 -26.24 3.88
C PRO A 354 4.45 -25.36 3.33
N GLY A 355 5.09 -25.75 2.22
CA GLY A 355 6.20 -25.03 1.59
C GLY A 355 5.86 -24.38 0.24
N SER A 356 4.62 -24.49 -0.25
CA SER A 356 4.21 -23.77 -1.46
C SER A 356 3.90 -22.31 -1.14
N GLU A 357 3.94 -21.44 -2.15
CA GLU A 357 3.57 -20.03 -2.01
C GLU A 357 2.16 -19.88 -1.40
N GLY A 358 1.16 -20.59 -1.95
CA GLY A 358 -0.20 -20.59 -1.42
C GLY A 358 -0.30 -21.08 0.02
N GLY A 359 0.49 -22.10 0.41
CA GLY A 359 0.55 -22.57 1.78
C GLY A 359 1.16 -21.56 2.75
N ILE A 360 2.22 -20.86 2.35
CA ILE A 360 2.84 -19.78 3.13
C ILE A 360 1.86 -18.60 3.26
N ASN A 361 1.21 -18.21 2.17
CA ASN A 361 0.20 -17.15 2.17
C ASN A 361 -1.00 -17.51 3.08
N CYS A 362 -1.43 -18.77 3.08
CA CYS A 362 -2.43 -19.28 4.01
C CYS A 362 -1.99 -19.17 5.47
N LYS A 363 -0.73 -19.53 5.81
CA LYS A 363 -0.19 -19.35 7.17
C LYS A 363 -0.20 -17.88 7.59
N ASN A 364 0.17 -16.97 6.68
CA ASN A 364 0.13 -15.52 6.94
C ASN A 364 -1.30 -15.03 7.20
N LEU A 365 -2.27 -15.48 6.41
CA LEU A 365 -3.69 -15.11 6.60
C LEU A 365 -4.24 -15.68 7.91
N ILE A 366 -3.90 -16.91 8.28
CA ILE A 366 -4.27 -17.48 9.58
C ILE A 366 -3.71 -16.61 10.72
N ALA A 367 -2.42 -16.27 10.66
CA ALA A 367 -1.77 -15.42 11.66
C ALA A 367 -2.46 -14.05 11.80
N GLN A 368 -2.92 -13.46 10.69
CA GLN A 368 -3.71 -12.23 10.68
C GLN A 368 -5.09 -12.40 11.33
N ILE A 369 -5.79 -13.49 11.00
CA ILE A 369 -7.15 -13.78 11.50
C ILE A 369 -7.13 -14.04 13.00
N ILE A 370 -6.17 -14.84 13.50
CA ILE A 370 -6.10 -15.21 14.92
C ILE A 370 -5.45 -14.13 15.79
N LYS A 371 -4.87 -13.08 15.19
CA LYS A 371 -4.20 -12.00 15.94
C LYS A 371 -5.18 -11.39 16.95
N PRO A 372 -4.88 -11.47 18.27
CA PRO A 372 -5.75 -10.93 19.30
C PRO A 372 -5.76 -9.41 19.23
N TYR A 373 -6.89 -8.83 19.61
CA TYR A 373 -7.08 -7.39 19.70
C TYR A 373 -7.93 -7.05 20.91
N ILE A 374 -7.54 -6.00 21.64
CA ILE A 374 -8.36 -5.38 22.69
C ILE A 374 -8.21 -3.87 22.60
N ASN A 375 -9.30 -3.17 22.86
CA ASN A 375 -9.35 -1.73 23.08
C ASN A 375 -10.38 -1.45 24.18
N ILE A 376 -10.08 -0.49 25.04
CA ILE A 376 -10.95 -0.10 26.15
C ILE A 376 -11.13 1.41 26.10
N GLN A 377 -12.39 1.83 26.06
CA GLN A 377 -12.78 3.22 26.12
C GLN A 377 -13.61 3.46 27.38
N THR A 378 -13.29 4.54 28.06
CA THR A 378 -13.97 4.99 29.27
C THR A 378 -14.15 6.49 29.14
N GLU A 379 -15.28 7.01 29.64
CA GLU A 379 -15.51 8.45 29.77
C GLU A 379 -14.32 9.14 30.45
N GLU A 380 -13.96 10.33 29.95
CA GLU A 380 -12.82 11.10 30.47
C GLU A 380 -13.03 11.49 31.94
N VAL A 381 -14.29 11.74 32.33
CA VAL A 381 -14.70 12.07 33.70
C VAL A 381 -16.01 11.36 34.06
N ASN A 382 -15.98 10.59 35.15
CA ASN A 382 -17.11 9.85 35.72
C ASN A 382 -17.61 10.49 37.03
N ILE A 383 -18.84 10.16 37.43
CA ILE A 383 -19.49 10.71 38.63
C ILE A 383 -19.01 9.96 39.89
N PRO A 384 -18.56 10.67 40.94
CA PRO A 384 -18.22 10.06 42.23
C PRO A 384 -19.33 9.20 42.83
N GLY A 385 -18.95 8.05 43.39
CA GLY A 385 -19.89 7.17 44.09
C GLY A 385 -20.89 6.43 43.20
N GLN A 386 -20.81 6.56 41.87
CA GLN A 386 -21.66 5.83 40.93
C GLN A 386 -20.85 4.80 40.13
N PRO A 387 -21.43 3.63 39.79
CA PRO A 387 -20.80 2.72 38.85
C PRO A 387 -20.81 3.32 37.44
N PHE A 388 -19.80 3.01 36.65
CA PHE A 388 -19.70 3.47 35.26
C PHE A 388 -19.29 2.34 34.32
N ARG A 389 -19.42 2.59 33.01
CA ARG A 389 -19.19 1.59 31.97
C ARG A 389 -17.87 1.84 31.26
N ASN A 390 -17.25 0.75 30.80
CA ASN A 390 -16.10 0.78 29.92
C ASN A 390 -16.47 -0.02 28.68
N LEU A 391 -16.39 0.60 27.51
CA LEU A 391 -16.60 -0.06 26.23
C LEU A 391 -15.35 -0.87 25.90
N VAL A 392 -15.50 -2.19 25.78
CA VAL A 392 -14.46 -3.12 25.37
C VAL A 392 -14.73 -3.54 23.94
N THR A 393 -13.81 -3.24 23.04
CA THR A 393 -13.78 -3.79 21.68
C THR A 393 -12.70 -4.87 21.63
N TYR A 394 -13.03 -6.07 21.16
CA TYR A 394 -12.15 -7.22 21.26
C TYR A 394 -12.27 -8.18 20.09
N ARG A 395 -11.20 -8.95 19.85
CA ARG A 395 -11.15 -10.07 18.90
C ARG A 395 -10.17 -11.12 19.40
N ASN A 396 -10.57 -12.40 19.37
CA ASN A 396 -9.76 -13.54 19.82
C ASN A 396 -9.23 -13.41 21.26
N VAL A 397 -10.01 -12.81 22.15
CA VAL A 397 -9.70 -12.69 23.58
C VAL A 397 -10.89 -13.16 24.39
N GLN A 398 -10.66 -14.06 25.34
CA GLN A 398 -11.72 -14.68 26.15
C GLN A 398 -11.76 -14.17 27.59
N LYS A 399 -10.67 -13.59 28.10
CA LYS A 399 -10.58 -13.13 29.49
C LYS A 399 -9.73 -11.88 29.60
N LEU A 400 -10.20 -10.93 30.43
CA LEU A 400 -9.48 -9.72 30.82
C LEU A 400 -9.18 -9.75 32.31
N TYR A 401 -7.98 -9.27 32.66
CA TYR A 401 -7.54 -9.00 34.02
C TYR A 401 -7.39 -7.50 34.19
N ILE A 402 -8.11 -6.91 35.13
CA ILE A 402 -8.22 -5.46 35.27
C ILE A 402 -7.74 -5.05 36.65
N ARG A 403 -6.93 -3.99 36.70
CA ARG A 403 -6.53 -3.29 37.93
C ARG A 403 -7.00 -1.85 37.85
N ILE A 404 -7.68 -1.40 38.90
CA ILE A 404 -8.01 0.01 39.10
C ILE A 404 -6.93 0.59 40.02
N ILE A 405 -6.22 1.59 39.53
CA ILE A 405 -5.05 2.17 40.20
C ILE A 405 -5.34 3.65 40.43
N LYS A 406 -5.45 4.05 41.70
CA LYS A 406 -5.54 5.49 42.05
C LYS A 406 -4.17 6.13 41.86
N THR A 407 -4.12 7.26 41.19
CA THR A 407 -2.87 7.97 40.86
C THR A 407 -3.03 9.48 41.03
N THR A 408 -1.93 10.21 40.88
CA THR A 408 -1.91 11.67 40.78
C THR A 408 -1.50 12.12 39.39
N ARG A 409 -1.71 13.41 39.11
CA ARG A 409 -1.27 14.04 37.87
C ARG A 409 0.26 14.07 37.78
N GLU A 410 0.93 14.36 38.89
CA GLU A 410 2.38 14.41 38.99
C GLU A 410 2.99 13.05 38.64
N GLU A 411 2.38 11.97 39.11
CA GLU A 411 2.83 10.61 38.84
C GLU A 411 2.64 10.22 37.36
N LEU A 412 1.48 10.54 36.78
CA LEU A 412 1.23 10.35 35.34
C LEU A 412 2.23 11.14 34.50
N LYS A 413 2.45 12.42 34.84
CA LYS A 413 3.40 13.29 34.15
C LYS A 413 4.83 12.77 34.26
N ARG A 414 5.25 12.30 35.45
CA ARG A 414 6.56 11.68 35.69
C ARG A 414 6.79 10.48 34.78
N ILE A 415 5.78 9.63 34.59
CA ILE A 415 5.87 8.44 33.73
C ILE A 415 5.86 8.84 32.24
N GLU A 416 5.03 9.80 31.84
CA GLU A 416 4.87 10.17 30.43
C GLU A 416 6.03 11.02 29.87
N GLU A 417 6.64 11.90 30.68
CA GLU A 417 7.72 12.81 30.26
C GLU A 417 9.12 12.18 30.23
N LYS A 418 9.29 10.98 30.80
CA LYS A 418 10.57 10.27 30.77
C LYS A 418 10.87 9.75 29.35
N LYS A 419 11.83 10.39 28.69
CA LYS A 419 12.47 9.90 27.45
C LYS A 419 13.49 8.83 27.82
N TYR A 420 13.09 7.56 27.82
CA TYR A 420 14.04 6.44 27.82
C TYR A 420 14.03 5.78 26.44
N GLU A 421 15.21 5.39 25.96
CA GLU A 421 15.42 4.67 24.69
C GLU A 421 14.88 3.23 24.74
N GLN A 422 14.56 2.70 25.93
CA GLN A 422 14.07 1.34 26.09
C GLN A 422 12.58 1.21 25.76
N TYR A 423 12.29 0.35 24.77
CA TYR A 423 10.96 -0.17 24.48
C TYR A 423 10.33 -0.72 25.77
N ASN A 424 9.09 -0.33 26.08
CA ASN A 424 8.26 -0.76 27.23
C ASN A 424 8.55 -0.16 28.63
N TYR A 425 9.44 0.82 28.82
CA TYR A 425 9.69 1.40 30.16
C TYR A 425 8.42 1.92 30.87
N LYS A 426 7.56 2.67 30.16
CA LYS A 426 6.33 3.24 30.73
C LYS A 426 5.39 2.18 31.31
N TRP A 427 5.27 1.05 30.61
CA TRP A 427 4.45 -0.07 31.08
C TRP A 427 4.99 -0.69 32.38
N LYS A 428 6.31 -0.79 32.54
CA LYS A 428 6.90 -1.29 33.80
C LYS A 428 6.50 -0.41 34.98
N GLU A 429 6.54 0.91 34.80
CA GLU A 429 6.10 1.86 35.84
C GLU A 429 4.61 1.70 36.14
N TYR A 430 3.75 1.61 35.11
CA TYR A 430 2.31 1.40 35.31
C TYR A 430 1.97 0.10 36.03
N ILE A 431 2.66 -1.00 35.70
CA ILE A 431 2.46 -2.31 36.32
C ILE A 431 2.91 -2.30 37.80
N ALA A 432 3.94 -1.51 38.13
CA ALA A 432 4.47 -1.40 39.48
C ALA A 432 3.59 -0.57 40.43
N LEU A 433 2.65 0.22 39.90
CA LEU A 433 1.72 0.98 40.74
C LEU A 433 0.79 0.05 41.52
N LYS A 434 0.51 0.43 42.78
CA LYS A 434 -0.37 -0.33 43.67
C LYS A 434 -1.82 -0.27 43.17
N ALA A 435 -2.40 -1.43 42.88
CA ALA A 435 -3.83 -1.53 42.58
C ALA A 435 -4.67 -1.22 43.82
N GLN A 436 -5.68 -0.38 43.66
CA GLN A 436 -6.74 -0.16 44.65
C GLN A 436 -7.72 -1.33 44.66
N SER A 437 -8.06 -1.84 43.48
CA SER A 437 -8.88 -3.04 43.30
C SER A 437 -8.49 -3.77 42.02
N SER A 438 -8.88 -5.05 41.93
CA SER A 438 -8.67 -5.87 40.74
C SER A 438 -9.81 -6.85 40.56
N PHE A 439 -10.16 -7.13 39.31
CA PHE A 439 -11.19 -8.10 38.95
C PHE A 439 -10.92 -8.68 37.57
N THR A 440 -11.67 -9.72 37.21
CA THR A 440 -11.59 -10.37 35.90
C THR A 440 -12.92 -10.31 35.18
N VAL A 441 -12.87 -10.28 33.85
CA VAL A 441 -14.06 -10.35 33.00
C VAL A 441 -13.89 -11.46 31.97
N ASP A 442 -14.83 -12.38 31.92
CA ASP A 442 -14.97 -13.34 30.83
C ASP A 442 -15.69 -12.66 29.65
N LEU A 443 -15.09 -12.70 28.47
CA LEU A 443 -15.64 -12.14 27.24
C LEU A 443 -16.33 -13.24 26.43
N PRO A 444 -17.52 -12.99 25.88
CA PRO A 444 -18.20 -13.92 24.98
C PRO A 444 -17.33 -14.31 23.78
N SER A 445 -17.47 -15.54 23.29
CA SER A 445 -16.78 -15.98 22.07
C SER A 445 -17.73 -16.74 21.17
N LEU A 446 -18.03 -16.15 20.02
CA LEU A 446 -18.84 -16.77 18.96
C LEU A 446 -18.00 -17.63 18.01
N GLN A 447 -16.67 -17.65 18.19
CA GLN A 447 -15.70 -18.34 17.32
C GLN A 447 -15.81 -17.94 15.83
N ASP A 448 -16.35 -16.76 15.54
CA ASP A 448 -16.50 -16.20 14.19
C ASP A 448 -15.28 -15.38 13.74
N TYR A 449 -14.31 -15.17 14.64
CA TYR A 449 -13.11 -14.34 14.44
C TYR A 449 -13.43 -12.87 14.08
N GLN A 450 -14.67 -12.44 14.31
CA GLN A 450 -15.07 -11.06 14.11
C GLN A 450 -14.63 -10.18 15.28
N GLN A 451 -14.56 -8.88 15.03
CA GLN A 451 -14.43 -7.91 16.11
C GLN A 451 -15.79 -7.71 16.77
N HIS A 452 -15.83 -7.90 18.08
CA HIS A 452 -17.02 -7.70 18.91
C HIS A 452 -16.81 -6.57 19.90
N SER A 453 -17.92 -6.05 20.42
CA SER A 453 -17.88 -5.04 21.48
C SER A 453 -18.87 -5.38 22.59
N THR A 454 -18.51 -5.04 23.82
CA THR A 454 -19.37 -5.18 25.00
C THR A 454 -19.05 -4.09 26.03
N GLU A 455 -19.96 -3.83 26.95
CA GLU A 455 -19.73 -2.91 28.06
C GLU A 455 -19.42 -3.69 29.33
N ILE A 456 -18.35 -3.31 30.02
CA ILE A 456 -18.00 -3.85 31.33
C ILE A 456 -18.18 -2.80 32.41
N LYS A 457 -18.69 -3.22 33.57
CA LYS A 457 -18.92 -2.35 34.73
C LYS A 457 -17.61 -2.08 35.47
N ALA A 458 -17.38 -0.83 35.86
CA ALA A 458 -16.49 -0.46 36.95
C ALA A 458 -17.32 -0.08 38.18
N ASP A 459 -16.87 -0.52 39.36
CA ASP A 459 -17.53 -0.19 40.62
C ASP A 459 -17.35 1.29 41.00
N PRO A 460 -18.22 1.83 41.87
CA PRO A 460 -18.11 3.20 42.37
C PRO A 460 -16.71 3.56 42.88
N LEU A 461 -16.24 4.75 42.48
CA LEU A 461 -14.95 5.30 42.91
C LEU A 461 -15.15 6.65 43.61
N ASN A 462 -14.25 6.95 44.54
CA ASN A 462 -14.17 8.28 45.18
C ASN A 462 -13.54 9.29 44.21
N PRO A 463 -13.69 10.60 44.45
CA PRO A 463 -13.03 11.62 43.64
C PRO A 463 -11.52 11.38 43.49
N GLY A 464 -11.01 11.64 42.29
CA GLY A 464 -9.59 11.51 41.95
C GLY A 464 -9.30 11.01 40.54
N ILE A 465 -8.02 10.70 40.28
CA ILE A 465 -7.52 10.22 38.99
C ILE A 465 -7.22 8.73 39.10
N TYR A 466 -7.67 7.96 38.10
CA TYR A 466 -7.50 6.52 38.07
C TYR A 466 -6.95 6.04 36.74
N ILE A 467 -6.09 5.03 36.80
CA ILE A 467 -5.70 4.21 35.66
C ILE A 467 -6.50 2.92 35.71
N ILE A 468 -7.16 2.59 34.61
CA ILE A 468 -7.73 1.27 34.34
C ILE A 468 -6.70 0.52 33.52
N LEU A 469 -5.90 -0.31 34.21
CA LEU A 469 -4.88 -1.13 33.59
C LEU A 469 -5.45 -2.51 33.29
N THR A 470 -5.50 -2.87 32.02
CA THR A 470 -6.09 -4.14 31.58
C THR A 470 -5.07 -5.01 30.86
N SER A 471 -5.15 -6.30 31.10
CA SER A 471 -4.29 -7.30 30.51
C SER A 471 -5.04 -8.55 30.06
N THR A 472 -4.53 -9.23 29.04
CA THR A 472 -4.96 -10.59 28.66
C THR A 472 -4.28 -11.70 29.45
N ASN A 473 -3.28 -11.37 30.29
CA ASN A 473 -2.52 -12.31 31.11
C ASN A 473 -2.52 -11.87 32.59
N PRO A 474 -2.78 -12.77 33.55
CA PRO A 474 -2.86 -12.41 34.98
C PRO A 474 -1.56 -11.80 35.55
N SER A 475 -0.40 -12.08 34.94
CA SER A 475 0.89 -11.55 35.40
C SER A 475 1.15 -10.10 34.97
N PHE A 476 0.40 -9.58 33.99
CA PHE A 476 0.67 -8.30 33.32
C PHE A 476 2.08 -8.24 32.68
N SER A 477 2.70 -9.38 32.34
CA SER A 477 4.01 -9.45 31.67
C SER A 477 4.00 -8.89 30.24
N PHE A 478 5.17 -8.70 29.63
CA PHE A 478 5.28 -8.30 28.22
C PHE A 478 5.16 -9.46 27.25
N ASP A 479 5.45 -10.68 27.71
CA ASP A 479 5.51 -11.85 26.85
C ASP A 479 4.11 -12.30 26.43
N ASN A 480 3.85 -12.30 25.12
CA ASN A 480 2.59 -12.72 24.52
C ASN A 480 1.35 -12.16 25.22
N ASN A 481 1.37 -10.85 25.49
CA ASN A 481 0.33 -10.19 26.27
C ASN A 481 -0.09 -8.88 25.62
N LEU A 482 -1.39 -8.60 25.66
CA LEU A 482 -1.94 -7.28 25.34
C LEU A 482 -2.14 -6.52 26.64
N LEU A 483 -1.59 -5.31 26.70
CA LEU A 483 -1.74 -4.37 27.80
C LEU A 483 -2.45 -3.11 27.28
N VAL A 484 -3.47 -2.67 28.02
CA VAL A 484 -4.22 -1.45 27.72
C VAL A 484 -4.25 -0.59 28.97
N LYS A 485 -3.98 0.71 28.80
CA LYS A 485 -4.03 1.73 29.84
C LYS A 485 -5.06 2.77 29.44
N GLN A 486 -6.12 2.89 30.23
CA GLN A 486 -7.07 4.00 30.11
C GLN A 486 -6.98 4.87 31.36
N VAL A 487 -6.87 6.18 31.19
CA VAL A 487 -6.89 7.14 32.30
C VAL A 487 -8.28 7.75 32.37
N THR A 488 -8.89 7.76 33.55
CA THR A 488 -10.16 8.42 33.82
C THR A 488 -10.09 9.24 35.10
N ARG A 489 -10.99 10.21 35.22
CA ARG A 489 -11.15 11.04 36.41
C ARG A 489 -12.51 10.80 37.00
N VAL A 490 -12.63 10.99 38.30
CA VAL A 490 -13.89 10.88 39.02
C VAL A 490 -14.10 12.22 39.71
N SER A 491 -15.09 12.99 39.25
CA SER A 491 -15.34 14.36 39.71
C SER A 491 -16.76 14.81 39.41
N ASN A 492 -17.39 15.48 40.38
CA ASN A 492 -18.64 16.19 40.23
C ASN A 492 -18.46 17.54 39.53
N ILE A 493 -17.24 17.99 39.29
CA ILE A 493 -16.98 19.26 38.60
C ILE A 493 -17.15 19.04 37.08
N SER A 494 -17.80 19.99 36.43
CA SER A 494 -17.86 20.14 34.98
C SER A 494 -17.76 21.62 34.62
N PHE A 495 -17.42 21.94 33.39
CA PHE A 495 -17.50 23.31 32.92
C PHE A 495 -17.94 23.35 31.46
N ILE A 496 -18.61 24.42 31.10
CA ILE A 496 -18.88 24.81 29.71
C ILE A 496 -18.33 26.21 29.48
N ASN A 497 -18.03 26.56 28.24
CA ASN A 497 -17.56 27.90 27.94
C ASN A 497 -18.05 28.40 26.58
N ASN A 498 -18.26 29.71 26.49
CA ASN A 498 -18.42 30.43 25.24
C ASN A 498 -17.36 31.53 25.20
N ASP A 499 -16.39 31.42 24.31
CA ASP A 499 -15.23 32.32 24.27
C ASP A 499 -14.51 32.39 25.64
N LYS A 500 -14.47 33.58 26.27
CA LYS A 500 -13.88 33.84 27.58
C LYS A 500 -14.83 33.62 28.75
N ASP A 501 -16.11 33.37 28.48
CA ASP A 501 -17.15 33.21 29.49
C ASP A 501 -17.27 31.73 29.87
N TYR A 502 -16.94 31.40 31.11
CA TYR A 502 -16.94 30.03 31.64
C TYR A 502 -18.00 29.87 32.71
N TYR A 503 -18.66 28.71 32.72
CA TYR A 503 -19.60 28.31 33.76
C TYR A 503 -19.16 26.95 34.31
N VAL A 504 -18.90 26.92 35.61
CA VAL A 504 -18.53 25.71 36.35
C VAL A 504 -19.76 25.17 37.04
N LEU A 505 -20.08 23.91 36.76
CA LEU A 505 -21.35 23.29 37.06
C LEU A 505 -21.14 21.91 37.70
N HIS A 506 -22.10 21.49 38.51
CA HIS A 506 -22.17 20.13 39.03
C HIS A 506 -22.54 19.19 37.88
N ARG A 507 -21.68 18.21 37.58
CA ARG A 507 -21.76 17.32 36.41
C ARG A 507 -23.08 16.56 36.30
N ASP A 508 -23.60 16.08 37.42
CA ASP A 508 -24.82 15.26 37.46
C ASP A 508 -26.11 16.05 37.22
N ASN A 509 -26.23 17.25 37.81
CA ASN A 509 -27.51 17.98 37.87
C ASN A 509 -27.46 19.37 37.21
N GLY A 510 -26.31 19.81 36.71
CA GLY A 510 -26.11 21.08 36.04
C GLY A 510 -26.17 22.32 36.93
N LYS A 511 -26.31 22.19 38.26
CA LYS A 511 -26.37 23.34 39.17
C LYS A 511 -25.02 24.07 39.20
N PRO A 512 -25.02 25.41 39.31
CA PRO A 512 -23.78 26.16 39.46
C PRO A 512 -22.96 25.78 40.67
N LEU A 513 -21.64 25.64 40.49
CA LEU A 513 -20.69 25.48 41.59
C LEU A 513 -20.11 26.84 41.97
N VAL A 514 -20.67 27.44 43.02
CA VAL A 514 -20.30 28.76 43.54
C VAL A 514 -18.96 28.68 44.29
N ASN A 515 -18.15 29.76 44.24
CA ASN A 515 -16.88 29.86 44.95
C ASN A 515 -15.83 28.80 44.56
N THR A 516 -15.96 28.19 43.38
CA THR A 516 -14.99 27.24 42.83
C THR A 516 -13.70 27.95 42.46
N ASN A 517 -12.58 27.47 42.96
CA ASN A 517 -11.27 28.01 42.65
C ASN A 517 -10.81 27.50 41.28
N VAL A 518 -10.43 28.41 40.39
CA VAL A 518 -9.95 28.08 39.04
C VAL A 518 -8.54 28.61 38.88
N GLN A 519 -7.57 27.70 38.76
CA GLN A 519 -6.17 28.04 38.47
C GLN A 519 -5.89 27.78 36.99
N VAL A 520 -5.45 28.82 36.27
CA VAL A 520 -4.94 28.70 34.92
C VAL A 520 -3.51 28.17 34.96
N TRP A 521 -3.20 27.21 34.10
CA TRP A 521 -1.84 26.68 33.90
C TRP A 521 -1.40 26.94 32.47
N ARG A 522 -0.17 27.43 32.31
CA ARG A 522 0.45 27.68 31.01
C ARG A 522 1.69 26.82 30.83
N LYS A 523 2.11 26.62 29.58
CA LYS A 523 3.36 25.93 29.23
C LYS A 523 4.26 26.83 28.42
N GLU A 524 5.54 26.85 28.78
CA GLU A 524 6.57 27.52 28.01
C GLU A 524 7.68 26.53 27.67
N TYR A 525 8.18 26.59 26.43
CA TYR A 525 9.29 25.77 26.01
C TYR A 525 10.60 26.33 26.55
N ASN A 526 11.25 25.60 27.44
CA ASN A 526 12.56 25.96 27.94
C ASN A 526 13.64 25.42 26.98
N TYR A 527 14.19 26.32 26.14
CA TYR A 527 15.22 25.98 25.15
C TYR A 527 16.51 25.40 25.76
N LYS A 528 16.87 25.76 27.00
CA LYS A 528 18.08 25.24 27.67
C LYS A 528 17.93 23.76 28.04
N THR A 529 16.73 23.35 28.43
CA THR A 529 16.45 21.96 28.84
C THR A 529 15.74 21.16 27.75
N SER A 530 15.35 21.81 26.65
CA SER A 530 14.53 21.25 25.58
C SER A 530 13.25 20.57 26.10
N LYS A 531 12.59 21.20 27.08
CA LYS A 531 11.40 20.69 27.75
C LYS A 531 10.37 21.80 27.95
N TYR A 532 9.09 21.43 27.87
CA TYR A 532 8.01 22.31 28.29
C TYR A 532 7.95 22.38 29.82
N GLN A 533 7.90 23.59 30.36
CA GLN A 533 7.71 23.84 31.78
C GLN A 533 6.33 24.45 32.02
N THR A 534 5.59 23.88 32.97
CA THR A 534 4.29 24.38 33.38
C THR A 534 4.43 25.42 34.47
N TYR A 535 3.77 26.56 34.35
CA TYR A 535 3.74 27.61 35.37
C TYR A 535 2.29 28.06 35.63
N LYS A 536 2.08 28.65 36.81
CA LYS A 536 0.77 29.16 37.24
C LYS A 536 0.50 30.50 36.56
N GLY A 537 -0.70 30.60 35.99
CA GLY A 537 -1.30 31.81 35.49
C GLY A 537 -2.21 32.49 36.50
N GLU A 538 -3.20 33.20 35.98
CA GLU A 538 -4.25 33.85 36.75
C GLU A 538 -5.10 32.83 37.51
N GLN A 539 -5.69 33.33 38.59
CA GLN A 539 -6.58 32.58 39.45
C GLN A 539 -7.92 33.30 39.49
N TYR A 540 -9.00 32.53 39.39
CA TYR A 540 -10.38 33.03 39.43
C TYR A 540 -11.18 32.29 40.49
N GLN A 541 -12.28 32.91 40.89
CA GLN A 541 -13.31 32.28 41.72
C GLN A 541 -14.66 32.48 41.04
N THR A 542 -15.47 31.42 41.02
CA THR A 542 -16.79 31.48 40.38
C THR A 542 -17.79 32.25 41.23
N ASP A 543 -18.66 33.02 40.56
CA ASP A 543 -19.75 33.74 41.20
C ASP A 543 -20.94 32.83 41.57
N LYS A 544 -22.06 33.44 42.01
CA LYS A 544 -23.31 32.75 42.36
C LYS A 544 -23.93 31.92 41.23
N ASN A 545 -23.59 32.21 39.98
CA ASN A 545 -24.02 31.50 38.79
C ASN A 545 -22.96 30.49 38.31
N GLY A 546 -21.91 30.24 39.11
CA GLY A 546 -20.81 29.37 38.72
C GLY A 546 -19.94 30.01 37.64
N TYR A 547 -20.11 31.31 37.37
CA TYR A 547 -19.49 31.99 36.25
C TYR A 547 -18.13 32.57 36.63
N PHE A 548 -17.18 32.51 35.70
CA PHE A 548 -15.99 33.35 35.72
C PHE A 548 -15.61 33.76 34.29
N LYS A 549 -14.92 34.89 34.17
CA LYS A 549 -14.41 35.37 32.89
C LYS A 549 -12.91 35.20 32.80
N LEU A 550 -12.45 34.45 31.81
CA LEU A 550 -11.04 34.24 31.54
C LEU A 550 -10.46 35.49 30.87
N ASP A 551 -9.46 36.11 31.48
CA ASP A 551 -8.76 37.27 30.93
C ASP A 551 -7.37 36.88 30.40
N LEU A 552 -7.31 36.49 29.13
CA LEU A 552 -6.05 36.20 28.43
C LEU A 552 -5.47 37.46 27.80
N LYS A 553 -4.16 37.73 28.02
CA LYS A 553 -3.43 38.79 27.31
C LYS A 553 -3.06 38.32 25.91
N LYS A 554 -2.89 39.27 24.99
CA LYS A 554 -2.65 39.03 23.55
C LYS A 554 -1.22 38.60 23.18
N THR A 555 -0.51 37.87 24.04
CA THR A 555 0.84 37.36 23.71
C THR A 555 0.74 35.92 23.18
N ASP A 556 1.64 35.53 22.27
CA ASP A 556 1.57 34.20 21.61
C ASP A 556 1.71 33.02 22.59
N ASN A 557 2.43 33.20 23.71
CA ASN A 557 2.60 32.18 24.74
C ASN A 557 1.39 31.99 25.67
N GLU A 558 0.40 32.89 25.64
CA GLU A 558 -0.78 32.82 26.51
C GLU A 558 -2.00 32.14 25.86
N ARG A 559 -1.89 31.75 24.58
CA ARG A 559 -2.99 31.12 23.83
C ARG A 559 -3.24 29.67 24.24
N TYR A 560 -2.24 29.00 24.81
CA TYR A 560 -2.34 27.62 25.28
C TYR A 560 -2.42 27.59 26.80
N PHE A 561 -3.50 27.04 27.32
CA PHE A 561 -3.69 26.89 28.76
C PHE A 561 -4.48 25.63 29.13
N SER A 562 -4.36 25.23 30.38
CA SER A 562 -5.20 24.23 31.02
C SER A 562 -5.84 24.82 32.27
N LEU A 563 -6.98 24.27 32.69
CA LEU A 563 -7.71 24.71 33.87
C LEU A 563 -7.65 23.62 34.95
N GLN A 564 -7.26 24.02 36.15
CA GLN A 564 -7.41 23.25 37.36
C GLN A 564 -8.57 23.85 38.17
N LEU A 565 -9.63 23.08 38.35
CA LEU A 565 -10.80 23.48 39.12
C LEU A 565 -10.80 22.74 40.46
N GLN A 566 -10.89 23.48 41.56
CA GLN A 566 -10.96 22.94 42.91
C GLN A 566 -12.24 23.43 43.58
N HIS A 567 -13.10 22.51 43.99
CA HIS A 567 -14.33 22.79 44.71
C HIS A 567 -14.43 21.83 45.91
N GLU A 568 -14.35 22.37 47.13
CA GLU A 568 -14.26 21.58 48.36
C GLU A 568 -13.15 20.51 48.25
N ASN A 569 -13.50 19.22 48.42
CA ASN A 569 -12.58 18.09 48.35
C ASN A 569 -12.42 17.49 46.94
N ASP A 570 -13.06 18.09 45.93
CA ASP A 570 -13.04 17.62 44.54
C ASP A 570 -12.11 18.49 43.68
N GLU A 571 -11.38 17.85 42.78
CA GLU A 571 -10.44 18.47 41.87
C GLU A 571 -10.63 17.92 40.46
N LEU A 572 -10.77 18.82 39.48
CA LEU A 572 -10.75 18.49 38.07
C LEU A 572 -9.63 19.26 37.36
N PHE A 573 -8.64 18.51 36.87
CA PHE A 573 -7.62 19.01 35.96
C PHE A 573 -7.60 18.14 34.70
N LEU A 574 -8.00 18.70 33.56
CA LEU A 574 -7.84 18.04 32.25
C LEU A 574 -6.54 18.50 31.60
N ASP A 575 -5.61 17.56 31.34
CA ASP A 575 -4.29 17.85 30.74
C ASP A 575 -4.35 18.16 29.22
N ASN A 576 -5.55 18.29 28.67
CA ASN A 576 -5.77 18.69 27.28
C ASN A 576 -5.52 20.20 27.18
N GLU A 577 -4.55 20.60 26.37
CA GLU A 577 -4.28 22.02 26.11
C GLU A 577 -5.46 22.63 25.36
N LYS A 578 -6.07 23.66 25.96
CA LYS A 578 -7.02 24.51 25.25
C LYS A 578 -6.24 25.55 24.49
N TYR A 579 -6.58 25.71 23.22
CA TYR A 579 -6.04 26.75 22.36
C TYR A 579 -7.08 27.85 22.13
N TYR A 580 -6.72 29.08 22.50
CA TYR A 580 -7.53 30.26 22.26
C TYR A 580 -7.02 31.02 21.03
N ASN A 581 -7.81 30.98 19.96
CA ASN A 581 -7.56 31.80 18.77
C ASN A 581 -7.91 33.26 19.06
N VAL A 582 -6.90 34.09 19.28
CA VAL A 582 -7.07 35.54 19.17
C VAL A 582 -7.12 35.88 17.68
N TYR A 583 -8.32 35.82 17.08
CA TYR A 583 -8.51 36.53 15.83
C TYR A 583 -8.30 38.01 16.13
N ASN A 584 -7.29 38.62 15.50
CA ASN A 584 -7.32 40.07 15.33
C ASN A 584 -8.64 40.35 14.62
N SER A 585 -9.60 40.91 15.36
CA SER A 585 -10.78 41.49 14.79
C SER A 585 -10.31 42.67 13.93
N TYR A 586 -9.92 42.40 12.69
CA TYR A 586 -10.42 43.26 11.65
C TYR A 586 -11.93 43.20 11.84
N GLU A 587 -12.56 44.31 12.20
CA GLU A 587 -14.00 44.42 12.02
C GLU A 587 -14.24 43.96 10.59
N THR A 588 -14.74 42.74 10.39
CA THR A 588 -15.27 42.36 9.09
C THR A 588 -16.30 43.44 8.80
N PRO A 589 -16.10 44.32 7.79
CA PRO A 589 -17.06 45.35 7.51
C PRO A 589 -18.39 44.62 7.32
N VAL A 590 -19.45 45.10 7.97
CA VAL A 590 -20.78 44.51 7.83
C VAL A 590 -21.17 44.67 6.36
N LYS A 591 -20.85 43.66 5.55
CA LYS A 591 -21.15 43.70 4.12
C LYS A 591 -22.65 43.47 3.97
N PRO A 592 -23.37 44.35 3.28
CA PRO A 592 -24.76 44.10 2.97
C PRO A 592 -24.86 42.79 2.18
N ILE A 593 -25.73 41.88 2.64
CA ILE A 593 -26.04 40.65 1.93
C ILE A 593 -27.28 40.94 1.09
N THR A 594 -27.17 40.81 -0.23
CA THR A 594 -28.29 40.98 -1.15
C THR A 594 -28.81 39.61 -1.55
N TYR A 595 -30.08 39.35 -1.23
CA TYR A 595 -30.81 38.19 -1.72
C TYR A 595 -31.63 38.62 -2.92
N LEU A 596 -31.34 38.03 -4.08
CA LEU A 596 -32.12 38.25 -5.29
C LEU A 596 -33.10 37.09 -5.47
N PHE A 597 -34.36 37.42 -5.69
CA PHE A 597 -35.44 36.48 -5.95
C PHE A 597 -36.04 36.81 -7.29
N THR A 598 -36.05 35.85 -8.20
CA THR A 598 -36.82 35.92 -9.44
C THR A 598 -38.24 35.42 -9.18
N ASP A 599 -39.20 35.78 -10.03
CA ASP A 599 -40.56 35.24 -9.91
C ASP A 599 -40.61 33.73 -10.22
N ARG A 600 -39.61 33.21 -10.96
CA ARG A 600 -39.50 31.81 -11.39
C ARG A 600 -38.04 31.37 -11.50
N SER A 601 -37.80 30.06 -11.46
CA SER A 601 -36.44 29.48 -11.50
C SER A 601 -35.86 29.30 -12.92
N ILE A 602 -36.67 29.35 -13.99
CA ILE A 602 -36.25 29.14 -15.39
C ILE A 602 -37.01 30.09 -16.34
N TYR A 603 -36.29 30.66 -17.33
CA TYR A 603 -36.82 31.50 -18.40
C TYR A 603 -36.41 30.98 -19.78
N ARG A 604 -37.18 31.31 -20.82
CA ARG A 604 -36.86 31.03 -22.23
C ARG A 604 -36.31 32.28 -22.94
N PRO A 605 -35.54 32.12 -24.04
CA PRO A 605 -35.01 33.26 -24.80
C PRO A 605 -36.10 34.25 -25.24
N GLY A 606 -35.88 35.54 -25.01
CA GLY A 606 -36.82 36.62 -25.34
C GLY A 606 -37.81 37.01 -24.24
N GLN A 607 -37.86 36.27 -23.11
CA GLN A 607 -38.70 36.64 -21.97
C GLN A 607 -38.04 37.72 -21.10
N THR A 608 -38.84 38.70 -20.66
CA THR A 608 -38.43 39.69 -19.66
C THR A 608 -38.31 39.02 -18.29
N ILE A 609 -37.13 39.15 -17.65
CA ILE A 609 -36.87 38.62 -16.31
C ILE A 609 -37.28 39.66 -15.26
N TYR A 610 -38.17 39.27 -14.35
CA TYR A 610 -38.54 40.07 -13.19
C TYR A 610 -37.83 39.53 -11.95
N PHE A 611 -37.15 40.41 -11.21
CA PHE A 611 -36.52 40.05 -9.95
C PHE A 611 -36.75 41.12 -8.88
N LYS A 612 -36.64 40.69 -7.62
CA LYS A 612 -36.70 41.53 -6.42
C LYS A 612 -35.44 41.27 -5.60
N GLY A 613 -34.82 42.33 -5.10
CA GLY A 613 -33.68 42.23 -4.20
C GLY A 613 -34.06 42.64 -2.78
N ILE A 614 -33.66 41.85 -1.78
CA ILE A 614 -33.69 42.24 -0.38
C ILE A 614 -32.25 42.40 0.08
N VAL A 615 -31.90 43.60 0.53
CA VAL A 615 -30.56 43.90 1.07
C VAL A 615 -30.64 43.92 2.59
N LEU A 616 -29.87 43.04 3.24
CA LEU A 616 -29.81 42.94 4.70
C LEU A 616 -28.45 43.42 5.19
N ARG A 617 -28.44 44.29 6.21
CA ARG A 617 -27.25 44.68 6.97
C ARG A 617 -27.46 44.29 8.43
N ARG A 618 -26.65 43.38 8.96
CA ARG A 618 -26.75 42.95 10.37
C ARG A 618 -25.89 43.87 11.24
N GLU A 619 -26.51 44.88 11.84
CA GLU A 619 -25.83 45.73 12.81
C GLU A 619 -25.74 45.02 14.16
N LYS A 620 -24.54 45.01 14.77
CA LYS A 620 -24.37 44.61 16.17
C LYS A 620 -24.91 45.73 17.07
N LYS A 621 -26.23 45.82 17.27
CA LYS A 621 -26.77 46.53 18.44
C LYS A 621 -27.03 45.53 19.56
N CYS A 622 -26.21 45.66 20.59
CA CYS A 622 -26.29 45.01 21.88
C CYS A 622 -27.62 45.38 22.56
N CYS A 623 -28.36 44.39 23.05
CA CYS A 623 -29.43 44.63 24.00
C CYS A 623 -28.78 44.95 25.36
N GLN A 624 -28.74 46.23 25.71
CA GLN A 624 -28.82 46.62 27.12
C GLN A 624 -30.26 46.37 27.56
N GLN A 625 -30.46 45.46 28.50
CA GLN A 625 -31.52 45.52 29.49
C GLN A 625 -30.89 45.38 30.87
#